data_AF-A0A5C7ULC5-F1
#
_entry.id   AF-A0A5C7ULC5-F1
#
_cell.length_a   1.000
_cell.length_b   1.000
_cell.length_c   1.000
_cell.angle_alpha   90.00
_cell.angle_beta   90.00
_cell.angle_gamma   90.00
#
_symmetry.space_group_name_H-M   'P 1'
#
loop_
_entity.id
_entity.type
_entity.pdbx_description
1 polymer ?
#
loop_
_entity_poly.entity_id
_entity_poly.type
_entity_poly.pdbx_seq_one_letter_code
_entity_poly.pdbx_strand_id
1 'polypeptide(L)' 'MKHKTPQEETLNTPINNNNANSLNHYKLITVGLIIGLAGIFLRFTGTWNLIDTVSNILFTIGSVICIKAVLDILK' A
#
# COMPACT_ATOMS: atom_id res chain seq x y z
N MET A 1 -28.84 28.03 -27.88
CA MET A 1 -27.82 27.29 -27.10
C MET A 1 -28.57 26.40 -26.11
N LYS A 2 -28.41 25.08 -26.15
CA LYS A 2 -29.04 24.20 -25.16
C LYS A 2 -28.27 24.32 -23.84
N HIS A 3 -28.95 24.79 -22.80
CA HIS A 3 -28.38 24.83 -21.45
C HIS A 3 -28.35 23.38 -20.93
N LYS A 4 -27.15 22.82 -20.78
CA LYS A 4 -27.01 21.53 -20.07
C LYS A 4 -27.38 21.76 -18.61
N THR A 5 -28.14 20.84 -18.04
CA THR A 5 -28.41 20.81 -16.60
C THR A 5 -27.13 20.39 -15.86
N PRO A 6 -26.91 20.85 -14.61
CA PRO A 6 -25.70 20.53 -13.84
C PRO A 6 -25.39 19.02 -13.76
N GLN A 7 -26.44 18.18 -13.77
CA GLN A 7 -26.34 16.72 -13.75
C GLN A 7 -25.79 16.12 -15.06
N GLU A 8 -26.08 16.75 -16.19
CA GLU A 8 -25.58 16.34 -17.51
C GLU A 8 -24.10 16.67 -17.66
N GLU A 9 -23.62 17.74 -17.01
CA GLU A 9 -22.20 18.12 -17.00
C GLU A 9 -21.36 17.14 -16.16
N THR A 10 -21.86 16.70 -15.00
CA THR A 10 -21.18 15.71 -14.14
C THR A 10 -21.11 14.31 -14.75
N LEU A 11 -22.11 13.89 -15.52
CA LEU A 11 -22.11 12.59 -16.22
C LEU A 11 -21.07 12.54 -17.35
N ASN A 12 -20.86 13.67 -18.02
CA ASN A 12 -19.92 13.80 -19.14
C ASN A 12 -18.50 14.19 -18.67
N THR A 13 -18.32 14.48 -17.38
CA THR A 13 -17.01 14.73 -16.78
C THR A 13 -16.40 13.38 -16.39
N PRO A 14 -15.31 12.92 -17.04
CA PRO A 14 -14.66 11.70 -16.60
C PRO A 14 -14.17 11.91 -15.17
N ILE A 15 -14.72 11.13 -14.23
CA ILE A 15 -14.20 11.05 -12.85
C ILE A 15 -12.82 10.39 -12.95
N ASN A 16 -11.80 11.18 -13.24
CA ASN A 16 -10.43 10.72 -13.34
C ASN A 16 -9.78 10.79 -11.96
N ASN A 17 -10.30 10.03 -10.98
CA ASN A 17 -9.64 9.83 -9.70
C ASN A 17 -8.84 8.52 -9.70
N ASN A 18 -7.98 8.33 -10.70
CA ASN A 18 -7.11 7.16 -10.82
C ASN A 18 -6.02 7.04 -9.74
N ASN A 19 -6.13 7.79 -8.63
CA ASN A 19 -5.20 7.72 -7.51
C ASN A 19 -5.13 6.29 -6.96
N ALA A 20 -6.28 5.70 -6.60
CA ALA A 20 -6.34 4.34 -6.07
C ALA A 20 -5.71 3.28 -6.99
N ASN A 21 -5.74 3.50 -8.30
CA ASN A 21 -5.14 2.62 -9.32
C ASN A 21 -3.71 3.03 -9.71
N SER A 22 -3.03 3.87 -8.93
CA SER A 22 -1.68 4.31 -9.28
C SER A 22 -0.65 3.19 -9.09
N LEU A 23 0.25 3.03 -10.06
CA LEU A 23 1.35 2.06 -10.03
C LEU A 23 2.23 2.21 -8.77
N ASN A 24 2.33 3.43 -8.23
CA ASN A 24 3.11 3.72 -7.04
C ASN A 24 2.60 2.98 -5.81
N HIS A 25 1.28 2.81 -5.65
CA HIS A 25 0.75 2.07 -4.50
C HIS A 25 1.17 0.60 -4.56
N TYR A 26 1.09 -0.03 -5.73
CA TYR A 26 1.52 -1.42 -5.91
C TYR A 26 3.02 -1.60 -5.63
N LYS A 27 3.86 -0.67 -6.06
CA LYS A 27 5.30 -0.68 -5.75
C LYS A 27 5.54 -0.58 -4.24
N LEU A 28 4.82 0.31 -3.56
CA LEU A 28 4.96 0.53 -2.12
C LEU A 28 4.52 -0.72 -1.32
N ILE A 29 3.40 -1.34 -1.71
CA ILE A 29 2.95 -2.62 -1.16
C ILE A 29 4.00 -3.70 -1.39
N THR A 30 4.53 -3.82 -2.61
CA THR A 30 5.53 -4.84 -2.97
C THR A 30 6.79 -4.73 -2.11
N VAL A 31 7.30 -3.51 -1.92
CA VAL A 31 8.46 -3.27 -1.06
C VAL A 31 8.16 -3.64 0.40
N GLY A 32 7.01 -3.23 0.93
CA GLY A 32 6.58 -3.60 2.29
C GLY A 32 6.45 -5.11 2.46
N LEU A 33 5.92 -5.81 1.45
CA LEU A 33 5.76 -7.25 1.43
C LEU A 33 7.11 -7.98 1.45
N ILE A 34 8.07 -7.54 0.62
CA ILE A 34 9.42 -8.13 0.59
C ILE A 34 10.10 -8.00 1.96
N ILE A 35 10.04 -6.82 2.57
CA ILE A 35 10.64 -6.57 3.90
C ILE A 35 9.95 -7.42 4.98
N GLY A 36 8.61 -7.46 4.97
CA GLY A 36 7.83 -8.24 5.92
C GLY A 36 8.09 -9.74 5.79
N LEU A 37 8.07 -10.27 4.56
CA LEU A 37 8.37 -11.68 4.28
C LEU A 37 9.80 -12.04 4.66
N ALA A 38 10.78 -11.16 4.44
CA ALA A 38 12.15 -11.38 4.90
C ALA A 38 12.21 -11.53 6.42
N GLY A 39 11.47 -10.71 7.18
CA GLY A 39 11.35 -10.87 8.64
C GLY A 39 10.70 -12.19 9.04
N ILE A 40 9.63 -12.59 8.34
CA ILE A 40 8.95 -13.87 8.58
C ILE A 40 9.88 -15.05 8.30
N PHE A 41 10.60 -15.06 7.19
CA PHE A 41 11.52 -16.16 6.89
C PHE A 41 12.70 -16.20 7.85
N LEU A 42 13.25 -15.04 8.23
CA LEU A 42 14.34 -14.95 9.19
C LEU A 42 13.97 -15.59 10.55
N ARG A 43 12.69 -15.52 10.96
CA ARG A 43 12.14 -16.17 12.16
C ARG A 43 12.40 -17.68 12.22
N PHE A 44 12.55 -18.32 11.06
CA PHE A 44 12.73 -19.77 10.96
C PHE A 44 14.18 -20.20 10.74
N THR A 45 15.13 -19.27 10.73
CA THR A 45 16.55 -19.57 10.46
C THR A 45 17.36 -19.91 11.72
N GLY A 46 16.77 -19.78 12.91
CA GLY A 46 17.41 -20.10 14.19
C GLY A 46 16.53 -19.73 15.38
N THR A 47 17.02 -19.95 16.60
CA THR A 47 16.27 -19.73 17.86
C THR A 47 16.98 -18.81 18.85
N TRP A 48 17.90 -17.96 18.37
CA TRP A 48 18.64 -17.04 19.24
C TRP A 48 18.02 -15.64 19.30
N ASN A 49 18.13 -14.98 20.45
CA ASN A 49 17.48 -13.70 20.75
C ASN A 49 17.69 -12.59 19.70
N LEU A 50 18.88 -12.53 19.08
CA LEU A 50 19.16 -11.57 18.01
C LEU A 50 18.27 -11.79 16.78
N ILE A 51 18.06 -13.05 16.38
CA ILE A 51 17.25 -13.39 15.21
C ILE A 51 15.80 -13.04 15.44
N ASP A 52 15.29 -13.32 16.65
CA ASP A 52 13.93 -12.98 17.05
C ASP A 52 13.69 -11.47 16.98
N THR A 53 14.64 -10.70 17.51
CA THR A 53 14.58 -9.25 17.54
C THR A 53 14.59 -8.67 16.13
N VAL A 54 15.54 -9.07 15.29
CA VAL A 54 15.66 -8.58 13.91
C VAL A 54 14.45 -8.98 13.07
N SER A 55 13.95 -10.21 13.22
CA SER A 55 12.76 -10.70 12.52
C SER A 55 11.52 -9.85 12.85
N ASN A 56 11.32 -9.56 14.14
CA ASN A 56 10.20 -8.74 14.59
C ASN A 56 10.30 -7.29 14.10
N ILE A 57 11.50 -6.71 14.07
CA ILE A 57 11.74 -5.37 13.54
C ILE A 57 11.41 -5.31 12.05
N LEU A 58 11.92 -6.25 11.24
CA LEU A 58 11.64 -6.30 9.80
C LEU A 58 10.15 -6.47 9.54
N PHE A 59 9.49 -7.39 10.26
CA PHE A 59 8.06 -7.61 10.13
C PHE A 59 7.23 -6.35 10.49
N THR A 60 7.64 -5.64 11.55
CA THR A 60 6.99 -4.39 11.98
C THR A 60 7.15 -3.30 10.92
N ILE A 61 8.36 -3.12 10.38
CA ILE A 61 8.64 -2.12 9.33
C ILE A 61 7.82 -2.45 8.07
N GLY A 62 7.82 -3.70 7.61
CA GLY A 62 7.03 -4.15 6.47
C GLY A 62 5.53 -3.87 6.65
N SER A 63 5.01 -4.15 7.84
CA SER A 63 3.60 -3.90 8.19
C SER A 63 3.24 -2.41 8.15
N VAL A 64 4.08 -1.53 8.72
CA VAL A 64 3.88 -0.08 8.69
C VAL A 64 3.88 0.46 7.26
N ILE A 65 4.79 -0.02 6.41
CA ILE A 65 4.86 0.35 4.98
C ILE A 65 3.59 -0.07 4.24
N CYS A 66 3.11 -1.30 4.45
CA CYS A 66 1.88 -1.78 3.83
C CYS A 66 0.65 -0.98 4.27
N ILE A 67 0.53 -0.69 5.57
CA ILE A 67 -0.58 0.14 6.10
C ILE A 67 -0.53 1.54 5.48
N LYS A 68 0.66 2.16 5.42
CA LYS A 68 0.83 3.45 4.76
C LYS A 68 0.39 3.41 3.29
N ALA A 69 0.76 2.36 2.55
CA ALA A 69 0.33 2.19 1.16
C ALA A 69 -1.19 2.14 1.03
N VAL A 70 -1.86 1.40 1.92
CA VAL A 70 -3.34 1.30 1.96
C VAL A 70 -3.96 2.66 2.29
N LEU A 71 -3.44 3.38 3.28
CA LEU A 71 -3.91 4.72 3.62
C LEU A 71 -3.72 5.71 2.45
N ASP A 72 -2.66 5.55 1.66
CA ASP A 72 -2.43 6.37 0.47
C ASP A 72 -3.35 6.01 -0.71
N ILE A 73 -3.85 4.76 -0.79
CA ILE A 73 -4.89 4.34 -1.75
C ILE A 73 -6.27 4.92 -1.38
N LEU A 74 -6.57 4.99 -0.07
CA LEU A 74 -7.86 5.43 0.46
C LEU A 74 -8.02 6.96 0.47
N LYS A 75 -6.95 7.72 0.21
CA LYS A 75 -6.98 9.17 0.03
C LYS A 75 -7.42 9.55 -1.38
#